data_AF-A0A924RKS1-F1
#
_entry.id   AF-A0A924RKS1-F1
#
_cell.length_a   1.000
_cell.length_b   1.000
_cell.length_c   1.000
_cell.angle_alpha   90.00
_cell.angle_beta   90.00
_cell.angle_gamma   90.00
#
_symmetry.space_group_name_H-M   'P 1'
#
loop_
_entity.id
_entity.type
_entity.pdbx_description
1 polymer ?
#
loop_
_entity_poly.entity_id
_entity_poly.type
_entity_poly.pdbx_seq_one_letter_code
_entity_poly.pdbx_strand_id
1 'polypeptide(L)'
;MTGPVVMTPAGRVEGEVRNGVVRFLGIPYAAPPVGALRFAAPQPPAPWDGVRPATAFGPTPPGAGPGGLSPTCPVTASTTPPPAWTTCRGPRGTPRTSRSRAPVC
;
A
#
# COMPACT_ATOMS: atom_id res chain seq x y z
N MET A 1 28.14 9.05 -22.25
CA MET A 1 28.51 9.61 -20.94
C MET A 1 28.32 8.49 -19.93
N THR A 2 29.41 7.87 -19.48
CA THR A 2 29.38 6.77 -18.50
C THR A 2 29.01 7.34 -17.13
N GLY A 3 28.10 6.67 -16.43
CA GLY A 3 27.64 7.07 -15.11
C GLY A 3 28.59 6.60 -14.00
N PRO A 4 28.44 7.13 -12.77
CA PRO A 4 29.22 6.66 -11.63
C PRO A 4 28.89 5.18 -11.31
N VAL A 5 29.93 4.36 -11.14
CA VAL A 5 29.82 2.94 -10.82
C VAL A 5 30.16 2.69 -9.35
N VAL A 6 29.28 1.99 -8.63
CA VAL A 6 29.44 1.69 -7.20
C VAL A 6 29.27 0.19 -6.94
N MET A 7 30.03 -0.33 -5.96
CA MET A 7 29.92 -1.72 -5.51
C MET A 7 28.83 -1.86 -4.45
N THR A 8 27.94 -2.82 -4.64
CA THR A 8 26.93 -3.22 -3.65
C THR A 8 27.09 -4.69 -3.29
N PRO A 9 26.53 -5.18 -2.17
CA PRO A 9 26.63 -6.59 -1.78
C PRO A 9 26.10 -7.58 -2.83
N ALA A 10 25.15 -7.14 -3.67
CA ALA A 10 24.55 -7.97 -4.70
C ALA A 10 25.23 -7.84 -6.08
N GLY A 11 26.09 -6.84 -6.29
CA GLY A 11 26.77 -6.62 -7.56
C GLY A 11 27.14 -5.16 -7.83
N ARG A 12 27.62 -4.88 -9.04
CA ARG A 12 28.00 -3.52 -9.46
C ARG A 12 26.80 -2.79 -10.03
N VAL A 13 26.66 -1.51 -9.72
CA VAL A 13 25.57 -0.65 -10.22
C VAL A 13 26.13 0.62 -10.86
N GLU A 14 25.56 1.01 -11.99
CA GLU A 14 25.86 2.27 -12.67
C GLU A 14 24.69 3.25 -12.53
N GLY A 15 24.94 4.38 -11.88
CA GLY A 15 23.94 5.43 -11.67
C GLY A 15 23.99 6.52 -12.74
N GLU A 16 23.31 7.63 -12.47
CA GLU A 16 23.34 8.83 -13.32
C GLU A 16 23.55 10.07 -12.46
N VAL A 17 24.25 11.07 -13.01
CA VAL A 17 24.32 12.40 -12.41
C VAL A 17 23.24 13.28 -13.01
N ARG A 18 22.30 13.77 -12.20
CA ARG A 18 21.26 14.70 -12.63
C ARG A 18 21.15 15.85 -11.65
N ASN A 19 21.18 17.09 -12.16
CA ASN A 19 21.11 18.32 -11.36
C ASN A 19 22.18 18.38 -10.25
N GLY A 20 23.40 17.89 -10.53
CA GLY A 20 24.49 17.85 -9.55
C GLY A 20 24.39 16.74 -8.49
N VAL A 21 23.38 15.87 -8.57
CA VAL A 21 23.19 14.75 -7.62
C VAL A 21 23.38 13.42 -8.34
N VAL A 22 24.08 12.50 -7.70
CA VAL A 22 24.19 11.11 -8.17
C VAL A 22 22.95 10.34 -7.71
N ARG A 23 22.23 9.73 -8.65
CA ARG A 23 21.06 8.89 -8.38
C ARG A 23 21.28 7.47 -8.87
N PHE A 24 20.82 6.52 -8.07
CA PHE A 24 20.75 5.11 -8.42
C PHE A 24 19.29 4.65 -8.25
N LEU A 25 18.65 4.26 -9.34
CA LEU A 25 17.22 3.92 -9.43
C LEU A 25 17.04 2.44 -9.81
N GLY A 26 16.01 1.80 -9.25
CA GLY A 26 15.63 0.43 -9.66
C GLY A 26 16.58 -0.69 -9.20
N ILE A 27 17.40 -0.46 -8.17
CA ILE A 27 18.24 -1.50 -7.57
C ILE A 27 17.36 -2.45 -6.75
N PRO A 28 17.36 -3.78 -7.04
CA PRO A 28 16.59 -4.74 -6.27
C PRO A 28 17.21 -4.92 -4.88
N TYR A 29 16.39 -4.77 -3.83
CA TYR A 29 16.79 -4.97 -2.44
C TYR A 29 16.35 -6.32 -1.87
N ALA A 30 15.45 -7.02 -2.57
CA ALA A 30 14.91 -8.31 -2.18
C ALA A 30 14.61 -9.15 -3.42
N ALA A 31 14.53 -10.47 -3.23
CA ALA A 31 14.02 -11.38 -4.25
C ALA A 31 12.56 -11.04 -4.60
N PRO A 32 12.14 -11.18 -5.87
CA PRO A 32 10.76 -10.93 -6.28
C PRO A 32 9.77 -11.77 -5.45
N PRO A 33 8.74 -11.17 -4.82
CA PRO A 33 7.78 -11.87 -3.96
C PRO A 33 6.71 -12.58 -4.80
N VAL A 34 7.14 -13.46 -5.72
CA VAL A 34 6.27 -14.22 -6.63
C VAL A 34 6.16 -15.68 -6.18
N GLY A 35 5.04 -16.33 -6.50
CA GLY A 35 4.80 -17.72 -6.14
C GLY A 35 4.78 -17.95 -4.62
N ALA A 36 5.58 -18.90 -4.13
CA ALA A 36 5.68 -19.24 -2.72
C ALA A 36 6.15 -18.09 -1.81
N LEU A 37 6.79 -17.05 -2.39
CA LEU A 37 7.34 -15.93 -1.63
C LEU A 37 6.35 -14.78 -1.40
N ARG A 38 5.12 -14.85 -1.93
CA ARG A 38 4.15 -13.74 -1.87
C ARG A 38 3.82 -13.29 -0.44
N PHE A 39 3.70 -14.25 0.48
CA PHE A 39 3.37 -13.99 1.89
C PHE A 39 4.50 -14.38 2.84
N ALA A 40 5.68 -14.71 2.29
CA ALA A 40 6.86 -15.04 3.07
C ALA A 40 7.64 -13.77 3.42
N ALA A 41 8.57 -13.89 4.38
CA ALA A 41 9.53 -12.84 4.66
C ALA A 41 10.40 -12.57 3.41
N PRO A 42 10.75 -11.29 3.14
CA PRO A 42 11.58 -10.92 1.99
C PRO A 42 12.94 -11.60 2.10
N GLN A 43 13.36 -12.24 1.00
CA GLN A 43 14.67 -12.88 0.89
C GLN A 43 15.66 -11.94 0.22
N PRO A 44 16.97 -12.05 0.49
CA PRO A 44 18.00 -11.30 -0.21
C PRO A 44 17.90 -11.47 -1.74
N PRO A 45 18.23 -10.44 -2.53
CA PRO A 45 18.24 -10.55 -3.98
C PRO A 45 19.35 -11.50 -4.44
N ALA A 46 19.12 -12.19 -5.55
CA ALA A 46 20.19 -12.96 -6.19
C ALA A 46 21.29 -12.00 -6.65
N PRO A 47 22.58 -12.33 -6.40
CA PRO A 47 23.67 -11.54 -6.93
C PRO A 47 23.68 -11.58 -8.46
N TRP A 48 24.17 -10.52 -9.09
CA TRP A 48 24.31 -10.45 -10.55
C TRP A 48 25.75 -10.16 -10.96
N ASP A 49 26.13 -10.73 -12.10
CA ASP A 49 27.41 -10.46 -12.73
C ASP A 49 27.38 -9.19 -13.59
N GLY A 50 28.52 -8.51 -13.66
CA GLY A 50 28.67 -7.29 -14.45
C GLY A 50 28.14 -6.03 -13.76
N VAL A 51 27.76 -5.05 -14.58
CA VAL A 51 27.30 -3.72 -14.13
C VAL A 51 25.83 -3.56 -14.50
N ARG A 52 24.98 -3.34 -13.49
CA ARG A 52 23.55 -3.14 -13.69
C ARG A 52 23.23 -1.65 -13.86
N PRO A 53 22.55 -1.23 -14.94
CA PRO A 53 22.12 0.15 -15.10
C PRO A 53 21.02 0.46 -14.07
N ALA A 54 21.28 1.47 -13.24
CA ALA A 54 20.40 1.96 -12.19
C ALA A 54 19.91 3.38 -12.53
N THR A 55 19.40 3.57 -13.75
CA THR A 55 18.96 4.88 -14.26
C THR A 55 17.44 4.98 -14.42
N ALA A 56 16.72 3.86 -14.33
CA ALA A 56 15.27 3.77 -14.50
C ALA A 56 14.57 3.26 -13.24
N PHE A 57 13.30 3.67 -13.07
CA PHE A 57 12.46 3.17 -11.98
C PHE A 57 12.11 1.70 -12.17
N GLY A 58 12.04 0.97 -11.04
CA GLY A 58 11.59 -0.42 -11.02
C GLY A 58 10.07 -0.56 -11.19
N PRO A 59 9.57 -1.80 -11.29
CA PRO A 59 8.15 -2.07 -11.42
C PRO A 59 7.38 -1.62 -10.16
N THR A 60 6.24 -0.97 -10.38
CA THR A 60 5.31 -0.55 -9.34
C THR A 60 4.63 -1.77 -8.70
N PRO A 61 4.49 -1.85 -7.37
CA PRO A 61 3.80 -2.97 -6.73
C PRO A 61 2.33 -3.04 -7.15
N PRO A 62 1.73 -4.25 -7.20
CA PRO A 62 0.31 -4.41 -7.45
C PRO A 62 -0.50 -3.68 -6.37
N GLY A 63 -1.30 -2.68 -6.76
CA GLY A 63 -2.11 -1.86 -5.84
C GLY A 63 -1.69 -0.39 -5.76
N ALA A 64 -0.49 -0.04 -6.22
CA ALA A 64 -0.08 1.36 -6.40
C ALA A 64 -0.49 1.88 -7.80
N GLY A 65 -1.78 1.80 -8.12
CA GLY A 65 -2.32 2.46 -9.32
C GLY A 65 -2.43 3.98 -9.11
N PRO A 66 -2.39 4.80 -10.17
CA PRO A 66 -2.72 6.22 -10.10
C PRO A 66 -4.25 6.36 -9.91
N GLY A 67 -4.72 6.15 -8.68
CA GLY A 67 -6.15 6.15 -8.37
C GLY A 67 -6.49 6.37 -6.90
N GLY A 68 -5.52 6.75 -6.08
CA GLY A 68 -5.71 6.92 -4.63
C GLY A 68 -6.27 8.29 -4.22
N LEU A 69 -6.50 9.22 -5.14
CA LEU A 69 -7.00 10.57 -4.86
C LEU A 69 -7.90 11.06 -6.00
N SER A 70 -8.96 10.30 -6.35
CA SER A 70 -10.05 10.90 -7.12
C SER A 70 -11.10 11.41 -6.14
N PRO A 71 -11.28 12.73 -5.95
CA PRO A 71 -12.32 13.27 -5.06
C PRO A 71 -13.73 13.11 -5.65
N THR A 72 -13.89 12.34 -6.73
CA THR A 72 -15.19 12.15 -7.40
C THR A 72 -15.85 10.84 -7.04
N CYS A 73 -15.57 10.26 -5.86
CA CYS A 73 -16.70 9.65 -5.17
C CYS A 73 -17.73 10.78 -5.03
N PRO A 74 -18.88 10.76 -5.75
CA PRO A 74 -19.97 11.53 -5.22
C PRO A 74 -20.24 10.82 -3.89
N VAL A 75 -19.79 11.43 -2.79
CA VAL A 75 -20.56 11.34 -1.58
C VAL A 75 -21.87 12.04 -1.92
N THR A 76 -22.72 11.38 -2.71
CA THR A 76 -24.14 11.62 -2.61
C THR A 76 -24.43 11.19 -1.19
N ALA A 77 -24.38 12.18 -0.31
CA ALA A 77 -24.72 12.08 1.07
C ALA A 77 -26.17 11.62 1.14
N SER A 78 -26.38 10.31 1.12
CA SER A 78 -27.45 9.69 1.88
C SER A 78 -26.85 8.76 2.92
N THR A 79 -25.76 9.19 3.56
CA THR A 79 -25.46 8.80 4.93
C THR A 79 -26.11 9.82 5.85
N THR A 80 -27.44 9.91 5.79
CA THR A 80 -28.14 10.16 7.04
C THR A 80 -28.08 8.80 7.74
N PRO A 81 -27.25 8.61 8.78
CA PRO A 81 -27.45 7.44 9.62
C PRO A 81 -28.91 7.51 10.10
N PRO A 82 -29.71 6.43 10.03
CA PRO A 82 -30.97 6.46 10.77
C PRO A 82 -30.62 6.84 12.21
N PRO A 83 -31.35 7.75 12.86
CA PRO A 83 -31.13 7.95 14.28
C PRO A 83 -31.28 6.57 14.93
N ALA A 84 -30.27 6.18 15.72
CA ALA A 84 -30.16 4.88 16.40
C ALA A 84 -31.29 4.61 17.42
N TRP A 85 -32.34 5.43 17.41
CA TRP A 85 -33.54 5.33 18.23
C TRP A 85 -34.81 5.45 17.41
N THR A 86 -34.87 4.92 16.19
CA THR A 86 -36.18 4.75 15.55
C THR A 86 -36.86 3.54 16.20
N THR A 87 -37.57 3.79 17.30
CA THR A 87 -38.51 2.85 17.89
C THR A 87 -39.47 2.37 16.80
N CYS A 88 -39.58 1.04 16.64
CA CYS A 88 -40.61 0.45 15.78
C CYS A 88 -41.97 0.92 16.29
N ARG A 89 -42.57 1.90 15.59
CA ARG A 89 -43.89 2.43 15.93
C ARG A 89 -44.94 1.42 15.47
N GLY A 90 -45.15 0.38 16.26
CA GLY A 90 -46.30 -0.50 16.12
C GLY A 90 -47.59 0.29 16.39
N PRO A 91 -48.70 0.02 15.67
CA PRO A 91 -49.97 0.63 15.99
C PRO A 91 -50.52 -0.08 17.24
N ARG A 92 -50.70 0.71 18.30
CA ARG A 92 -51.44 0.37 19.55
C ARG A 92 -50.68 -0.48 20.58
N GLY A 93 -50.38 0.16 21.71
CA GLY A 93 -50.53 -0.44 23.03
C GLY A 93 -49.31 -1.07 23.69
N THR A 94 -48.78 -0.36 24.71
CA THR A 94 -47.89 -0.77 25.81
C THR A 94 -46.37 -0.86 25.53
N PRO A 95 -45.54 -0.05 26.24
CA PRO A 95 -44.10 -0.22 26.23
C PRO A 95 -43.70 -1.35 27.19
N ARG A 96 -43.25 -2.49 26.67
CA ARG A 96 -42.55 -3.49 27.50
C ARG A 96 -41.06 -3.12 27.51
N THR A 97 -40.62 -2.48 28.60
CA THR A 97 -39.21 -2.23 28.88
C THR A 97 -38.48 -3.56 29.10
N SER A 98 -37.96 -4.19 28.05
CA SER A 98 -36.95 -5.23 28.26
C SER A 98 -35.60 -4.55 28.46
N ARG A 99 -35.28 -4.24 29.72
CA ARG A 99 -33.90 -4.01 30.17
C ARG A 99 -33.13 -5.31 29.93
N SER A 100 -32.51 -5.45 28.76
CA SER A 100 -31.41 -6.40 28.59
C SER A 100 -30.23 -5.83 29.35
N ARG A 101 -30.16 -6.25 30.61
CA ARG A 101 -29.12 -6.02 31.58
C ARG A 101 -27.86 -6.72 31.08
N ALA A 102 -26.85 -5.97 30.66
CA ALA A 102 -25.47 -6.44 30.63
C ALA A 102 -24.63 -5.44 31.44
N PRO A 103 -23.99 -5.87 32.55
CA PRO A 103 -23.11 -5.02 33.34
C PRO A 103 -21.68 -5.00 32.75
N VAL A 104 -20.80 -4.28 33.44
CA VAL A 104 -19.32 -4.28 33.34
C VAL A 104 -18.77 -3.27 32.32
N CYS A 105 -17.91 -2.30 32.67
CA CYS A 105 -17.31 -1.83 33.92
C CYS A 105 -17.09 -0.31 33.77
#